data_AF-K1V1K9-F1
#
_entry.id   AF-K1V1K9-F1
#
_cell.length_a   1.000
_cell.length_b   1.000
_cell.length_c   1.000
_cell.angle_alpha   90.00
_cell.angle_beta   90.00
_cell.angle_gamma   90.00
#
_symmetry.space_group_name_H-M   'P 1'
#
loop_
_entity.id
_entity.type
_entity.pdbx_description
1 polymer ?
#
loop_
_entity_poly.entity_id
_entity_poly.type
_entity_poly.pdbx_seq_one_letter_code
_entity_poly.pdbx_strand_id
1 'polypeptide(L)'
;EAGALNTHFANANGLHDPNHYVTAYDMAMITRAASKYSVFNDIVNTTTYTIKHNNKRKTDATAIQRHKMVWPTSGYYYDGIIGGKTGFTDQSGTTLVTYAKRNGMTLIAVVLHSNGTNVYKDTKELLDYGFNNFGLQNVSNNDQRFDSDNKVTLQSPFCNTTDSIYIDKTSNIVLPKTAKFSQLT
;
A
#
# COMPACT_ATOMS: atom_id res chain seq x y z
N GLU A 1 14.11 -1.97 -6.75
CA GLU A 1 14.08 -0.62 -6.15
C GLU A 1 12.64 -0.13 -6.04
N ALA A 2 12.32 0.78 -5.09
CA ALA A 2 10.94 1.18 -4.78
C ALA A 2 10.52 2.54 -5.37
N GLY A 3 11.44 3.35 -5.89
CA GLY A 3 11.16 4.69 -6.42
C GLY A 3 10.98 5.77 -5.35
N ALA A 4 11.63 5.62 -4.19
CA ALA A 4 11.66 6.60 -3.10
C ALA A 4 12.76 7.64 -3.34
N LEU A 5 12.46 8.67 -4.15
CA LEU A 5 13.48 9.58 -4.69
C LEU A 5 13.81 10.77 -3.77
N ASN A 6 12.97 11.05 -2.78
CA ASN A 6 13.11 12.17 -1.85
C ASN A 6 13.31 11.68 -0.42
N THR A 7 14.02 10.56 -0.27
CA THR A 7 14.24 9.86 1.00
C THR A 7 15.72 9.52 1.16
N HIS A 8 16.25 9.70 2.37
CA HIS A 8 17.58 9.24 2.76
C HIS A 8 17.51 8.53 4.11
N PHE A 9 17.93 7.27 4.15
CA PHE A 9 18.02 6.48 5.38
C PHE A 9 19.45 6.53 5.92
N ALA A 10 19.68 7.28 7.00
CA ALA A 10 20.99 7.33 7.64
C ALA A 10 21.31 6.07 8.48
N ASN A 11 20.30 5.28 8.84
CA ASN A 11 20.43 4.08 9.65
C ASN A 11 19.26 3.09 9.40
N ALA A 12 19.42 1.85 9.86
CA ALA A 12 18.46 0.77 9.63
C ALA A 12 17.34 0.67 10.69
N ASN A 13 17.37 1.48 11.75
CA ASN A 13 16.47 1.35 12.90
C ASN A 13 15.49 2.52 13.06
N GLY A 14 15.69 3.63 12.34
CA GLY A 14 14.82 4.81 12.40
C GLY A 14 15.07 5.72 13.61
N LEU A 15 16.17 5.55 14.34
CA LEU A 15 16.59 6.53 15.33
C LEU A 15 16.93 7.85 14.64
N HIS A 16 16.67 8.97 15.32
CA HIS A 16 16.84 10.30 14.75
C HIS A 16 18.28 10.54 14.32
N ASP A 17 18.42 11.05 13.09
CA ASP A 17 19.64 11.59 12.52
C ASP A 17 19.19 12.76 11.60
N PRO A 18 19.87 13.91 11.60
CA PRO A 18 19.49 15.06 10.76
C PRO A 18 19.43 14.75 9.27
N ASN A 19 20.20 13.76 8.80
CA ASN A 19 20.18 13.29 7.42
C ASN A 19 19.13 12.19 7.20
N HIS A 20 18.42 11.70 8.22
CA HIS A 20 17.38 10.69 8.06
C HIS A 20 16.03 11.37 7.79
N TYR A 21 15.59 11.36 6.53
CA TYR A 21 14.33 11.98 6.11
C TYR A 21 13.58 11.13 5.10
N VAL A 22 12.27 11.28 5.09
CA VAL A 22 11.32 10.55 4.24
C VAL A 22 10.21 11.50 3.77
N THR A 23 9.48 11.11 2.72
CA THR A 23 8.21 11.75 2.36
C THR A 23 7.05 10.76 2.48
N ALA A 24 5.83 11.28 2.64
CA ALA A 24 4.63 10.43 2.69
C ALA A 24 4.47 9.60 1.40
N TYR A 25 4.73 10.21 0.25
CA TYR A 25 4.68 9.53 -1.05
C TYR A 25 5.71 8.40 -1.14
N ASP A 26 6.96 8.65 -0.75
CA ASP A 26 8.01 7.64 -0.80
C ASP A 26 7.73 6.46 0.13
N MET A 27 7.19 6.71 1.33
CA MET A 27 6.77 5.64 2.23
C MET A 27 5.63 4.80 1.65
N ALA A 28 4.69 5.42 0.91
CA ALA A 28 3.65 4.69 0.20
C ALA A 28 4.26 3.82 -0.92
N MET A 29 5.25 4.33 -1.65
CA MET A 29 5.97 3.61 -2.69
C MET A 29 6.76 2.42 -2.16
N ILE A 30 7.48 2.60 -1.03
CA ILE A 30 8.17 1.52 -0.32
C ILE A 30 7.18 0.46 0.15
N THR A 31 6.05 0.88 0.73
CA THR A 31 5.02 -0.05 1.18
C THR A 31 4.41 -0.84 0.03
N ARG A 32 4.14 -0.18 -1.11
CA ARG A 32 3.66 -0.83 -2.34
C ARG A 32 4.67 -1.85 -2.88
N ALA A 33 5.97 -1.57 -2.78
CA ALA A 33 7.00 -2.51 -3.16
C ALA A 33 7.07 -3.69 -2.19
N ALA A 34 7.05 -3.42 -0.88
CA ALA A 34 7.11 -4.42 0.17
C ALA A 34 5.88 -5.35 0.20
N SER A 35 4.68 -4.82 -0.07
CA SER A 35 3.43 -5.58 -0.06
C SER A 35 3.37 -6.68 -1.12
N LYS A 36 4.28 -6.67 -2.11
CA LYS A 36 4.41 -7.74 -3.11
C LYS A 36 5.00 -9.03 -2.52
N TYR A 37 5.67 -8.95 -1.37
CA TYR A 37 6.25 -10.11 -0.69
C TYR A 37 5.24 -10.66 0.32
N SER A 38 4.77 -11.89 0.12
CA SER A 38 3.78 -12.53 1.02
C SER A 38 4.26 -12.53 2.48
N VAL A 39 5.53 -12.89 2.70
CA VAL A 39 6.15 -12.90 4.03
C VAL A 39 6.08 -11.53 4.73
N PHE A 40 6.18 -10.43 3.99
CA PHE A 40 6.04 -9.11 4.59
C PHE A 40 4.62 -8.88 5.10
N ASN A 41 3.61 -9.24 4.30
CA ASN A 41 2.20 -9.14 4.70
C ASN A 41 1.90 -10.00 5.94
N ASP A 42 2.46 -11.21 6.01
CA ASP A 42 2.31 -12.08 7.18
C ASP A 42 2.90 -11.44 8.44
N ILE A 43 4.11 -10.87 8.33
CA ILE A 43 4.79 -10.22 9.45
C ILE A 43 4.02 -9.00 9.95
N VAL A 44 3.60 -8.11 9.05
CA VAL A 44 2.93 -6.86 9.47
C VAL A 44 1.53 -7.07 10.02
N ASN A 45 0.89 -8.19 9.69
CA ASN A 45 -0.42 -8.58 10.22
C ASN A 45 -0.32 -9.47 11.48
N THR A 46 0.87 -9.98 11.82
CA THR A 46 1.06 -10.80 13.03
C THR A 46 0.86 -9.95 14.28
N THR A 47 -0.08 -10.35 15.15
CA THR A 47 -0.44 -9.63 16.37
C THR A 47 0.52 -9.92 17.53
N THR A 48 0.95 -11.18 17.68
CA THR A 48 1.90 -11.61 18.70
C THR A 48 2.91 -12.60 18.15
N TYR A 49 4.14 -12.50 18.62
CA TYR A 49 5.20 -13.47 18.29
C TYR A 49 5.99 -13.86 19.54
N THR A 50 6.19 -15.16 19.74
CA THR A 50 7.02 -15.68 20.84
C THR A 50 8.45 -15.87 20.36
N ILE A 51 9.34 -15.01 20.84
CA ILE A 51 10.78 -15.11 20.66
C ILE A 51 11.30 -16.16 21.63
N LYS A 52 11.81 -17.27 21.11
CA LYS A 52 12.39 -18.33 21.93
C LYS A 52 13.66 -17.85 22.63
N HIS A 53 13.82 -18.29 23.87
CA HIS A 53 15.05 -18.12 24.63
C HIS A 53 16.25 -18.72 23.87
N ASN A 54 17.43 -18.18 24.11
CA ASN A 54 18.68 -18.63 23.49
C ASN A 54 19.85 -18.39 24.43
N ASN A 55 21.08 -18.58 23.97
CA ASN A 55 22.28 -18.34 24.79
C ASN A 55 22.40 -16.92 25.34
N LYS A 56 21.67 -15.93 24.79
CA LYS A 56 21.67 -14.53 25.26
C LYS A 56 20.46 -14.18 26.12
N ARG A 57 19.33 -14.90 26.00
CA ARG A 57 18.10 -14.64 26.74
C ARG A 57 17.64 -15.91 27.44
N LYS A 58 17.52 -15.87 28.77
CA LYS A 58 17.22 -17.04 29.62
C LYS A 58 15.76 -17.52 29.59
N THR A 59 14.83 -16.69 29.11
CA THR A 59 13.39 -17.01 29.07
C THR A 59 12.79 -16.58 27.74
N ASP A 60 11.71 -17.21 27.30
CA ASP A 60 10.97 -16.77 26.11
C ASP A 60 10.49 -15.32 26.31
N ALA A 61 10.34 -14.59 25.20
CA ALA A 61 9.82 -13.23 25.19
C ALA A 61 8.65 -13.12 24.23
N THR A 62 7.65 -12.33 24.59
CA THR A 62 6.53 -12.03 23.69
C THR A 62 6.71 -10.65 23.08
N ALA A 63 6.78 -10.59 21.76
CA ALA A 63 6.65 -9.36 21.00
C ALA A 63 5.17 -9.14 20.69
N ILE A 64 4.67 -7.94 21.01
CA ILE A 64 3.28 -7.54 20.80
C ILE A 64 3.24 -6.44 19.75
N GLN A 65 2.39 -6.62 18.74
CA GLN A 65 2.16 -5.66 17.68
C GLN A 65 1.58 -4.36 18.25
N ARG A 66 2.25 -3.24 17.94
CA ARG A 66 1.85 -1.90 18.40
C ARG A 66 0.87 -1.21 17.45
N HIS A 67 0.76 -1.67 16.21
CA HIS A 67 -0.23 -1.15 15.27
C HIS A 67 -1.64 -1.56 15.71
N LYS A 68 -2.35 -0.67 16.42
CA LYS A 68 -3.66 -0.99 17.01
C LYS A 68 -4.74 -1.37 15.99
N MET A 69 -4.67 -0.86 14.76
CA MET A 69 -5.68 -1.13 13.73
C MET A 69 -5.70 -2.58 13.24
N VAL A 70 -4.63 -3.38 13.46
CA VAL A 70 -4.63 -4.81 13.05
C VAL A 70 -5.33 -5.73 14.05
N TRP A 71 -5.65 -5.23 15.25
CA TRP A 71 -6.25 -6.02 16.31
C TRP A 71 -7.78 -5.92 16.25
N PRO A 72 -8.51 -7.02 15.97
CA PRO A 72 -9.98 -6.99 15.91
C PRO A 72 -10.65 -6.53 17.21
N THR A 73 -9.97 -6.72 18.35
CA THR A 73 -10.42 -6.31 19.69
C THR A 73 -10.10 -4.85 20.02
N SER A 74 -9.36 -4.13 19.16
CA SER A 74 -9.03 -2.73 19.39
C SER A 74 -10.17 -1.81 18.93
N GLY A 75 -10.46 -0.76 19.70
CA GLY A 75 -11.34 0.33 19.25
C GLY A 75 -10.82 1.08 18.01
N TYR A 76 -9.56 0.87 17.63
CA TYR A 76 -8.95 1.42 16.40
C TYR A 76 -8.97 0.42 15.24
N TYR A 77 -9.54 -0.78 15.41
CA TYR A 77 -9.59 -1.78 14.35
C TYR A 77 -10.16 -1.21 13.05
N TYR A 78 -9.58 -1.62 11.92
CA TYR A 78 -10.03 -1.21 10.61
C TYR A 78 -10.32 -2.42 9.74
N ASP A 79 -11.58 -2.55 9.32
CA ASP A 79 -12.01 -3.66 8.47
C ASP A 79 -11.32 -3.62 7.10
N GLY A 80 -10.85 -4.79 6.65
CA GLY A 80 -10.07 -4.95 5.43
C GLY A 80 -8.59 -4.55 5.56
N ILE A 81 -8.09 -4.25 6.76
CA ILE A 81 -6.66 -4.00 6.98
C ILE A 81 -5.79 -5.20 6.57
N ILE A 82 -4.66 -4.93 5.93
CA ILE A 82 -3.61 -5.91 5.69
C ILE A 82 -2.48 -5.72 6.71
N GLY A 83 -2.05 -4.48 6.93
CA GLY A 83 -1.03 -4.18 7.91
C GLY A 83 -0.41 -2.81 7.71
N GLY A 84 0.80 -2.63 8.24
CA GLY A 84 1.45 -1.34 8.25
C GLY A 84 2.56 -1.23 9.29
N LYS A 85 2.99 0.00 9.57
CA LYS A 85 4.04 0.28 10.54
C LYS A 85 3.81 1.61 11.26
N THR A 86 3.92 1.58 12.58
CA THR A 86 3.97 2.76 13.46
C THR A 86 5.39 3.29 13.59
N GLY A 87 5.56 4.59 13.83
CA GLY A 87 6.83 5.21 14.17
C GLY A 87 6.66 6.34 15.18
N PHE A 88 7.72 6.61 15.94
CA PHE A 88 7.77 7.75 16.86
C PHE A 88 9.21 8.11 17.22
N THR A 89 9.52 9.40 17.11
CA THR A 89 10.61 10.11 17.79
C THR A 89 10.10 11.51 18.16
N ASP A 90 10.79 12.21 19.05
CA ASP A 90 10.40 13.57 19.45
C ASP A 90 10.33 14.53 18.23
N GLN A 91 11.21 14.33 17.24
CA GLN A 91 11.26 15.15 16.02
C GLN A 91 10.21 14.74 14.97
N SER A 92 9.88 13.44 14.88
CA SER A 92 8.97 12.94 13.85
C SER A 92 7.50 12.97 14.27
N GLY A 93 7.21 13.12 15.57
CA GLY A 93 5.87 12.91 16.11
C GLY A 93 5.42 11.46 15.93
N THR A 94 4.11 11.20 16.05
CA THR A 94 3.59 9.87 15.76
C THR A 94 3.39 9.72 14.26
N THR A 95 3.93 8.65 13.69
CA THR A 95 3.77 8.31 12.27
C THR A 95 3.08 6.96 12.11
N LEU A 96 2.31 6.82 11.03
CA LEU A 96 1.64 5.57 10.70
C LEU A 96 1.56 5.41 9.18
N VAL A 97 2.03 4.27 8.72
CA VAL A 97 1.74 3.77 7.38
C VAL A 97 0.79 2.59 7.54
N THR A 98 -0.35 2.61 6.85
CA THR A 98 -1.34 1.54 6.88
C THR A 98 -1.85 1.25 5.48
N TYR A 99 -2.07 -0.01 5.17
CA TYR A 99 -2.70 -0.41 3.92
C TYR A 99 -3.78 -1.45 4.15
N ALA A 100 -4.84 -1.32 3.36
CA ALA A 100 -6.07 -2.08 3.47
C ALA A 100 -6.59 -2.41 2.08
N LYS A 101 -7.42 -3.45 1.96
CA LYS A 101 -8.01 -3.90 0.71
C LYS A 101 -9.51 -4.09 0.86
N ARG A 102 -10.28 -3.50 -0.07
CA ARG A 102 -11.72 -3.70 -0.21
C ARG A 102 -12.07 -3.78 -1.69
N ASN A 103 -12.95 -4.71 -2.08
CA ASN A 103 -13.44 -4.85 -3.47
C ASN A 103 -12.32 -4.90 -4.52
N GLY A 104 -11.24 -5.65 -4.24
CA GLY A 104 -10.08 -5.75 -5.12
C GLY A 104 -9.12 -4.55 -5.09
N MET A 105 -9.53 -3.39 -4.57
CA MET A 105 -8.72 -2.19 -4.47
C MET A 105 -7.92 -2.18 -3.18
N THR A 106 -6.60 -2.02 -3.28
CA THR A 106 -5.71 -1.80 -2.14
C THR A 106 -5.34 -0.33 -2.06
N LEU A 107 -5.55 0.28 -0.91
CA LEU A 107 -5.13 1.66 -0.64
C LEU A 107 -4.06 1.67 0.45
N ILE A 108 -3.14 2.63 0.34
CA ILE A 108 -2.08 2.90 1.31
C ILE A 108 -2.26 4.32 1.82
N ALA A 109 -2.41 4.48 3.14
CA ALA A 109 -2.44 5.77 3.82
C ALA A 109 -1.14 5.96 4.61
N VAL A 110 -0.56 7.15 4.48
CA VAL A 110 0.65 7.55 5.21
C VAL A 110 0.37 8.85 5.94
N VAL A 111 0.42 8.81 7.27
CA VAL A 111 0.28 9.96 8.15
C VAL A 111 1.61 10.17 8.87
N LEU A 112 2.18 11.36 8.70
CA LEU A 112 3.44 11.77 9.33
C LEU A 112 3.15 12.92 10.32
N HIS A 113 3.96 13.03 11.38
CA HIS A 113 3.90 14.13 12.35
C HIS A 113 2.51 14.36 12.98
N SER A 114 1.84 13.28 13.37
CA SER A 114 0.56 13.36 14.09
C SER A 114 0.76 13.39 15.60
N ASN A 115 -0.22 13.93 16.31
CA ASN A 115 -0.23 14.05 17.76
C ASN A 115 -0.86 12.81 18.41
N GLY A 116 -0.01 11.95 18.96
CA GLY A 116 -0.41 10.77 19.72
C GLY A 116 -1.36 9.86 18.95
N THR A 117 -2.52 9.54 19.54
CA THR A 117 -3.48 8.59 18.96
C THR A 117 -4.31 9.15 17.80
N ASN A 118 -4.24 10.46 17.51
CA ASN A 118 -4.97 11.06 16.38
C ASN A 118 -4.58 10.43 15.05
N VAL A 119 -3.35 9.91 14.94
CA VAL A 119 -2.84 9.21 13.78
C VAL A 119 -3.78 8.10 13.28
N TYR A 120 -4.49 7.41 14.20
CA TYR A 120 -5.43 6.35 13.84
C TYR A 120 -6.74 6.90 13.26
N LYS A 121 -7.22 8.03 13.80
CA LYS A 121 -8.40 8.72 13.28
C LYS A 121 -8.12 9.24 11.87
N ASP A 122 -7.02 9.98 11.70
CA ASP A 122 -6.62 10.56 10.42
C ASP A 122 -6.43 9.45 9.36
N THR A 123 -5.77 8.35 9.73
CA THR A 123 -5.56 7.19 8.85
C THR A 123 -6.89 6.56 8.43
N LYS A 124 -7.83 6.40 9.37
CA LYS A 124 -9.15 5.83 9.08
C LYS A 124 -9.94 6.73 8.13
N GLU A 125 -9.96 8.04 8.38
CA GLU A 125 -10.65 9.01 7.53
C GLU A 125 -10.10 9.04 6.10
N LEU A 126 -8.77 8.98 5.93
CA LEU A 126 -8.14 8.90 4.60
C LEU A 126 -8.51 7.62 3.84
N LEU A 127 -8.44 6.46 4.51
CA LEU A 127 -8.79 5.18 3.90
C LEU A 127 -10.29 5.12 3.56
N ASP A 128 -11.16 5.53 4.48
CA ASP A 128 -12.60 5.54 4.27
C ASP A 128 -12.97 6.53 3.14
N TYR A 129 -12.34 7.71 3.07
CA TYR A 129 -12.53 8.62 1.94
C TYR A 129 -12.17 7.95 0.60
N GLY A 130 -11.00 7.30 0.53
CA GLY A 130 -10.57 6.60 -0.68
C GLY A 130 -11.54 5.49 -1.09
N PHE A 131 -11.93 4.61 -0.16
CA PHE A 131 -12.85 3.51 -0.46
C PHE A 131 -14.29 3.95 -0.72
N ASN A 132 -14.74 5.04 -0.11
CA ASN A 132 -16.11 5.53 -0.29
C ASN A 132 -16.27 6.27 -1.61
N ASN A 133 -15.25 7.00 -2.06
CA ASN A 133 -15.35 7.87 -3.22
C ASN A 133 -14.75 7.28 -4.50
N PHE A 134 -13.87 6.27 -4.42
CA PHE A 134 -13.19 5.71 -5.58
C PHE A 134 -13.41 4.19 -5.71
N GLY A 135 -13.24 3.68 -6.92
CA GLY A 135 -13.30 2.24 -7.21
C GLY A 135 -12.41 1.87 -8.39
N LEU A 136 -11.98 0.61 -8.41
CA LEU A 136 -11.28 0.03 -9.56
C LEU A 136 -12.26 -0.26 -10.69
N GLN A 137 -11.91 0.18 -11.89
CA GLN A 137 -12.56 -0.19 -13.13
C GLN A 137 -11.56 -0.95 -14.00
N ASN A 138 -11.93 -2.16 -14.41
CA ASN A 138 -11.11 -2.96 -15.32
C ASN A 138 -11.24 -2.39 -16.74
N VAL A 139 -10.12 -2.09 -17.38
CA VAL A 139 -10.12 -1.40 -18.68
C VAL A 139 -10.63 -2.32 -19.78
N SER A 140 -10.18 -3.58 -19.86
CA SER A 140 -10.61 -4.51 -20.90
C SER A 140 -12.11 -4.85 -20.85
N ASN A 141 -12.73 -4.78 -19.67
CA ASN A 141 -14.16 -5.03 -19.53
C ASN A 141 -15.01 -3.84 -19.99
N ASN A 142 -14.45 -2.62 -20.00
CA ASN A 142 -15.20 -1.39 -20.23
C ASN A 142 -14.84 -0.67 -21.54
N ASP A 143 -13.64 -0.87 -22.09
CA ASP A 143 -13.21 -0.30 -23.37
C ASP A 143 -13.32 -1.35 -24.48
N GLN A 144 -14.31 -1.19 -25.35
CA GLN A 144 -14.61 -2.10 -26.45
C GLN A 144 -13.94 -1.69 -27.77
N ARG A 145 -13.15 -0.59 -27.79
CA ARG A 145 -12.53 -0.09 -29.03
C ARG A 145 -11.43 -1.01 -29.56
N PHE A 146 -10.79 -1.73 -28.66
CA PHE A 146 -9.74 -2.70 -28.94
C PHE A 146 -10.20 -4.05 -28.40
N ASP A 147 -11.13 -4.66 -29.13
CA ASP A 147 -11.66 -5.97 -28.81
C ASP A 147 -10.50 -6.98 -28.74
N SER A 148 -10.38 -7.70 -27.61
CA SER A 148 -9.25 -8.58 -27.32
C SER A 148 -9.09 -9.73 -28.31
N ASP A 149 -10.13 -10.01 -29.09
CA ASP A 149 -10.14 -11.04 -30.13
C ASP A 149 -9.88 -10.47 -31.54
N ASN A 150 -10.03 -9.15 -31.74
CA ASN A 150 -9.74 -8.47 -33.00
C ASN A 150 -8.33 -7.87 -32.98
N LYS A 151 -7.34 -8.71 -33.30
CA LYS A 151 -5.97 -8.29 -33.58
C LYS A 151 -5.96 -7.26 -34.70
N VAL A 152 -5.81 -5.97 -34.36
CA VAL A 152 -5.46 -4.95 -35.35
C VAL A 152 -4.06 -5.30 -35.86
N THR A 153 -4.00 -5.78 -37.09
CA THR A 153 -2.74 -6.19 -37.71
C THR A 153 -2.10 -4.96 -38.34
N LEU A 154 -0.98 -4.51 -37.77
CA LEU A 154 -0.17 -3.47 -38.38
C LEU A 154 0.71 -4.10 -39.47
N GLN A 155 0.42 -3.82 -40.74
CA GLN A 155 1.32 -4.20 -41.83
C GLN A 155 2.46 -3.20 -41.93
N SER A 156 3.64 -3.59 -41.46
CA SER A 156 4.87 -2.82 -41.65
C SER A 156 5.59 -3.32 -42.92
N PRO A 157 5.99 -2.43 -43.85
CA PRO A 157 6.87 -2.82 -44.96
C PRO A 157 8.30 -3.16 -44.50
N PHE A 158 8.61 -2.94 -43.21
CA PHE A 158 9.93 -3.13 -42.61
C PHE A 158 9.98 -4.33 -41.64
N CYS A 159 8.85 -4.99 -41.36
CA CYS A 159 8.81 -6.13 -40.45
C CYS A 159 7.70 -7.12 -40.81
N ASN A 160 8.00 -8.41 -40.68
CA ASN A 160 7.06 -9.50 -40.92
C ASN A 160 6.26 -9.89 -39.66
N THR A 161 6.42 -9.16 -38.54
CA THR A 161 5.66 -9.39 -37.33
C THR A 161 4.29 -8.72 -37.43
N THR A 162 3.24 -9.51 -37.22
CA THR A 162 1.89 -9.00 -36.98
C THR A 162 1.78 -8.58 -35.53
N ASP A 163 2.33 -7.40 -35.23
CA ASP A 163 2.15 -6.81 -33.91
C ASP A 163 0.68 -6.47 -33.72
N SER A 164 0.08 -7.07 -32.69
CA SER A 164 -1.33 -6.91 -32.35
C SER A 164 -1.45 -5.94 -31.19
N ILE A 165 -2.25 -4.88 -31.37
CA ILE A 165 -2.64 -4.00 -30.28
C ILE A 165 -3.74 -4.69 -29.49
N TYR A 166 -3.54 -4.86 -28.18
CA TYR A 166 -4.55 -5.42 -27.27
C TYR A 166 -4.54 -4.68 -25.94
N ILE A 167 -5.67 -4.69 -25.24
CA ILE A 167 -5.77 -4.21 -23.85
C ILE A 167 -5.41 -5.36 -22.92
N ASP A 168 -4.47 -5.12 -22.01
CA ASP A 168 -4.14 -6.08 -20.96
C ASP A 168 -5.36 -6.33 -20.05
N LYS A 169 -5.77 -7.60 -19.95
CA LYS A 169 -6.95 -8.05 -19.19
C LYS A 169 -6.85 -7.74 -17.69
N THR A 170 -5.64 -7.49 -17.19
CA THR A 170 -5.38 -7.16 -15.77
C THR A 170 -5.29 -5.65 -15.52
N SER A 171 -5.34 -4.82 -16.56
CA SER A 171 -5.27 -3.37 -16.43
C SER A 171 -6.50 -2.80 -15.73
N ASN A 172 -6.27 -2.03 -14.68
CA ASN A 172 -7.31 -1.34 -13.94
C ASN A 172 -6.96 0.14 -13.78
N ILE A 173 -7.99 0.98 -13.76
CA ILE A 173 -7.89 2.40 -13.41
C ILE A 173 -8.73 2.67 -12.17
N VAL A 174 -8.31 3.68 -11.38
CA VAL A 174 -9.08 4.15 -10.23
C VAL A 174 -9.89 5.36 -10.66
N LEU A 175 -11.21 5.30 -10.52
CA LEU A 175 -12.10 6.41 -10.86
C LEU A 175 -12.95 6.81 -9.66
N PRO A 176 -13.39 8.09 -9.59
CA PRO A 176 -14.49 8.47 -8.72
C PRO A 176 -15.70 7.58 -9.02
N LYS A 177 -16.40 7.11 -7.99
CA LYS A 177 -17.61 6.28 -8.16
C LYS A 177 -18.75 7.00 -8.88
N THR A 178 -18.71 8.33 -8.91
CA THR A 178 -19.64 9.17 -9.65
C THR A 178 -19.33 9.26 -11.14
N ALA A 179 -18.10 8.93 -11.56
CA ALA A 179 -17.70 8.93 -12.96
C ALA A 179 -18.07 7.60 -13.64
N LYS A 180 -18.60 7.68 -14.86
CA LYS A 180 -18.82 6.51 -15.71
C LYS A 180 -17.63 6.34 -16.65
N PHE A 181 -17.23 5.10 -16.90
CA PHE A 181 -16.13 4.80 -17.81
C PHE A 181 -16.34 5.42 -19.21
N SER A 182 -17.59 5.43 -19.69
CA SER A 182 -17.98 6.05 -20.97
C SER A 182 -17.74 7.57 -21.07
N GLN A 183 -17.39 8.25 -19.98
CA GLN A 183 -17.06 9.68 -19.98
C GLN A 183 -15.57 9.94 -20.22
N LEU A 184 -14.73 8.89 -20.24
CA LEU A 184 -13.28 8.99 -20.44
C LEU A 184 -12.87 8.83 -21.91
N THR A 185 -13.81 8.46 -22.77
CA THR A 185 -13.62 8.10 -24.19
C THR A 185 -14.47 9.00 -25.05
#